data_AF-A0A3A4AIZ4-F1
#
_entry.id   AF-A0A3A4AIZ4-F1
#
_cell.length_a   1.000
_cell.length_b   1.000
_cell.length_c   1.000
_cell.angle_alpha   90.00
_cell.angle_beta   90.00
_cell.angle_gamma   90.00
#
_symmetry.space_group_name_H-M   'P 1'
#
loop_
_entity.id
_entity.type
_entity.pdbx_description
1 polymer ?
#
loop_
_entity_poly.entity_id
_entity_poly.type
_entity_poly.pdbx_seq_one_letter_code
_entity_poly.pdbx_strand_id
1 'polypeptide(L)'
;MIIPDETARRFTYTFSDTAMAYEIAPKLACDEIDALAELLMAMNSPGIAQFWIDCHASADDVGDTHFIGPKEAPSSYEGPS
;
A
#
# COMPACT_ATOMS: atom_id res chain seq x y z
N MET A 1 -22.22 -10.22 3.82
CA MET A 1 -22.41 -8.83 4.30
C MET A 1 -22.84 -7.99 3.11
N ILE A 2 -23.76 -7.04 3.29
CA ILE A 2 -24.13 -6.08 2.24
C ILE A 2 -23.72 -4.70 2.76
N ILE A 3 -22.88 -4.00 1.99
CA ILE A 3 -22.48 -2.61 2.26
C ILE A 3 -23.33 -1.72 1.35
N PRO A 4 -24.11 -0.76 1.87
CA PRO A 4 -24.87 0.15 1.03
C PRO A 4 -23.96 0.98 0.12
N ASP A 5 -24.37 1.20 -1.14
CA ASP A 5 -23.55 1.87 -2.16
C ASP A 5 -23.04 3.25 -1.71
N GLU A 6 -23.88 4.06 -1.07
CA GLU A 6 -23.45 5.37 -0.58
C GLU A 6 -22.43 5.26 0.56
N THR A 7 -22.52 4.20 1.37
CA THR A 7 -21.53 3.93 2.42
C THR A 7 -20.20 3.50 1.81
N ALA A 8 -20.22 2.59 0.84
CA ALA A 8 -19.02 2.17 0.10
C ALA A 8 -18.37 3.36 -0.61
N ARG A 9 -19.16 4.18 -1.31
CA ARG A 9 -18.69 5.37 -2.03
C ARG A 9 -18.07 6.41 -1.09
N ARG A 10 -18.69 6.66 0.07
CA ARG A 10 -18.13 7.57 1.07
C ARG A 10 -16.80 7.05 1.61
N PHE A 11 -16.73 5.75 1.91
CA PHE A 11 -15.51 5.12 2.40
C PHE A 11 -14.38 5.21 1.37
N THR A 12 -14.60 4.76 0.14
CA THR A 12 -13.58 4.80 -0.92
C THR A 12 -13.15 6.22 -1.25
N TYR A 13 -14.08 7.19 -1.24
CA TYR A 13 -13.74 8.60 -1.39
C TYR A 13 -12.83 9.11 -0.26
N THR A 14 -13.16 8.84 1.01
CA THR A 14 -12.33 9.27 2.15
C THR A 14 -10.94 8.65 2.09
N PHE A 15 -10.82 7.37 1.73
CA PHE A 15 -9.54 6.68 1.63
C PHE A 15 -8.80 6.93 0.30
N SER A 16 -9.35 7.75 -0.60
CA SER A 16 -8.66 8.22 -1.81
C SER A 16 -7.74 9.43 -1.57
N ASP A 17 -7.76 10.01 -0.35
CA ASP A 17 -6.88 11.12 0.02
C ASP A 17 -5.42 10.64 0.11
N THR A 18 -4.59 11.14 -0.81
CA THR A 18 -3.22 10.70 -0.93
C THR A 18 -2.32 11.19 0.21
N ALA A 19 -2.56 12.40 0.73
CA ALA A 19 -1.80 12.92 1.86
C ALA A 19 -2.08 12.11 3.12
N MET A 20 -3.35 11.74 3.33
CA MET A 20 -3.74 10.87 4.45
C MET A 20 -3.05 9.50 4.37
N ALA A 21 -3.04 8.87 3.20
CA ALA A 21 -2.39 7.56 3.05
C ALA A 21 -0.88 7.62 3.33
N TYR A 22 -0.17 8.64 2.83
CA TYR A 22 1.27 8.81 3.13
C TYR A 22 1.55 8.99 4.63
N GLU A 23 0.66 9.66 5.36
CA GLU A 23 0.86 9.91 6.80
C GLU A 23 0.46 8.72 7.69
N ILE A 24 -0.50 7.92 7.24
CA ILE A 24 -1.14 6.88 8.06
C ILE A 24 -0.67 5.49 7.70
N ALA A 25 -0.51 5.16 6.41
CA ALA A 25 -0.12 3.81 5.98
C ALA A 25 1.18 3.30 6.65
N PRO A 26 2.24 4.12 6.84
CA PRO A 26 3.44 3.71 7.57
C PRO A 26 3.26 3.33 9.04
N LYS A 27 2.11 3.68 9.64
CA LYS A 27 1.84 3.45 11.07
C LYS A 27 0.95 2.24 11.31
N LEU A 28 0.40 1.66 10.24
CA LEU A 28 -0.42 0.45 10.31
C LEU A 28 0.50 -0.77 10.39
N ALA A 29 0.03 -1.85 10.99
CA ALA A 29 0.66 -3.17 10.84
C ALA A 29 0.34 -3.78 9.47
N CYS A 30 1.12 -4.76 9.01
CA CYS A 30 0.88 -5.40 7.72
C CYS A 30 -0.54 -6.01 7.61
N ASP A 31 -1.01 -6.71 8.65
CA ASP A 31 -2.37 -7.27 8.65
C ASP A 31 -3.46 -6.18 8.56
N GLU A 32 -3.18 -4.99 9.07
CA GLU A 32 -4.12 -3.86 9.03
C GLU A 32 -4.16 -3.22 7.63
N ILE A 33 -3.01 -3.05 6.98
CA ILE A 33 -2.98 -2.55 5.59
C ILE A 33 -3.61 -3.54 4.63
N ASP A 34 -3.39 -4.84 4.85
CA ASP A 34 -3.96 -5.90 4.02
C ASP A 34 -5.48 -5.94 4.15
N ALA A 35 -6.00 -5.90 5.38
CA ALA A 35 -7.44 -5.85 5.62
C ALA A 35 -8.09 -4.59 4.99
N LEU A 36 -7.41 -3.45 5.04
CA LEU A 36 -7.89 -2.22 4.40
C LEU A 36 -7.89 -2.36 2.87
N ALA A 37 -6.81 -2.88 2.28
CA ALA A 37 -6.69 -3.08 0.85
C ALA A 37 -7.72 -4.08 0.33
N GLU A 38 -7.92 -5.20 1.02
CA GLU A 38 -8.95 -6.19 0.69
C GLU A 38 -10.36 -5.58 0.69
N LEU A 39 -10.67 -4.72 1.67
CA LEU A 39 -11.95 -4.04 1.73
C LEU A 39 -12.14 -3.06 0.56
N LEU A 40 -11.11 -2.29 0.23
CA LEU A 40 -11.13 -1.38 -0.93
C LEU A 40 -11.27 -2.15 -2.26
N MET A 41 -10.62 -3.31 -2.38
CA MET A 41 -10.78 -4.22 -3.51
C MET A 41 -12.22 -4.74 -3.62
N ALA A 42 -12.81 -5.18 -2.50
CA ALA A 42 -14.19 -5.65 -2.45
C ALA A 42 -15.21 -4.54 -2.82
N MET A 43 -14.86 -3.27 -2.57
CA MET A 43 -15.62 -2.09 -3.00
C MET A 43 -15.26 -1.60 -4.42
N ASN A 44 -14.62 -2.45 -5.23
CA ASN A 44 -14.25 -2.17 -6.62
C ASN A 44 -13.32 -0.95 -6.78
N SER A 45 -12.41 -0.74 -5.82
CA SER A 45 -11.46 0.38 -5.80
C SER A 45 -9.99 -0.09 -5.78
N PRO A 46 -9.54 -0.87 -6.78
CA PRO A 46 -8.23 -1.52 -6.76
C PRO A 46 -7.05 -0.54 -6.79
N GLY A 47 -7.18 0.60 -7.48
CA GLY A 47 -6.12 1.61 -7.53
C GLY A 47 -5.87 2.27 -6.16
N ILE A 48 -6.93 2.46 -5.37
CA ILE A 48 -6.81 3.01 -4.01
C ILE A 48 -6.20 1.95 -3.10
N ALA A 49 -6.63 0.69 -3.20
CA ALA A 49 -6.05 -0.41 -2.45
C ALA A 49 -4.52 -0.53 -2.67
N GLN A 50 -4.08 -0.55 -3.92
CA GLN A 50 -2.65 -0.63 -4.24
C GLN A 50 -1.88 0.58 -3.72
N PHE A 51 -2.45 1.79 -3.80
CA PHE A 51 -1.79 2.98 -3.31
C PHE A 51 -1.54 2.95 -1.80
N TRP A 52 -2.47 2.39 -1.01
CA TRP A 52 -2.28 2.19 0.42
C TRP A 52 -1.16 1.19 0.72
N ILE A 53 -1.10 0.07 -0.02
CA ILE A 53 -0.01 -0.92 0.08
C ILE A 53 1.33 -0.26 -0.25
N ASP A 54 1.41 0.50 -1.35
CA ASP A 54 2.65 1.16 -1.78
C ASP A 54 3.13 2.19 -0.73
N CYS A 55 2.21 2.94 -0.13
CA CYS A 55 2.55 3.91 0.92
C CYS A 55 3.07 3.21 2.18
N HIS A 56 2.46 2.10 2.59
CA HIS A 56 2.93 1.29 3.72
C HIS A 56 4.32 0.72 3.45
N ALA A 57 4.49 0.02 2.32
CA ALA A 57 5.74 -0.55 1.86
C ALA A 57 6.92 0.44 1.78
N SER A 58 6.62 1.72 1.48
CA SER A 58 7.65 2.77 1.36
C SER A 58 8.33 3.13 2.69
N ALA A 59 7.74 2.73 3.81
CA ALA A 59 8.23 3.03 5.15
C ALA A 59 8.63 1.77 5.95
N ASP A 60 8.51 0.58 5.36
CA ASP A 60 8.82 -0.68 6.03
C ASP A 60 10.34 -0.91 6.16
N ASP A 61 10.71 -1.55 7.27
CA ASP A 61 12.10 -1.96 7.54
C ASP A 61 12.52 -3.14 6.65
N VAL A 62 13.84 -3.25 6.41
CA VAL A 62 14.44 -4.34 5.64
C VAL A 62 14.04 -5.69 6.25
N GLY A 63 13.22 -6.47 5.52
CA GLY A 63 12.85 -7.84 5.90
C GLY A 63 11.37 -8.06 6.20
N ASP A 64 10.52 -7.03 6.13
CA ASP A 64 9.06 -7.21 6.18
C ASP A 64 8.48 -7.65 4.82
N THR A 65 7.29 -8.26 4.86
CA THR A 65 6.58 -8.84 3.71
C THR A 65 6.35 -7.84 2.58
N HIS A 66 6.14 -6.56 2.93
CA HIS A 66 5.92 -5.48 1.98
C HIS A 66 7.16 -4.61 1.71
N PHE A 67 8.34 -4.98 2.24
CA PHE A 67 9.56 -4.20 2.03
C PHE A 67 9.90 -4.09 0.52
N ILE A 68 9.77 -2.87 -0.03
CA ILE A 68 10.27 -2.53 -1.36
C ILE A 68 11.61 -1.81 -1.18
N GLY A 69 12.68 -2.61 -1.03
CA GLY A 69 14.05 -2.10 -1.03
C GLY A 69 14.43 -1.41 -2.34
N PRO A 70 15.56 -0.70 -2.38
CA PRO A 70 16.06 -0.12 -3.62
C PRO A 70 16.15 -1.22 -4.68
N LYS A 71 15.55 -1.01 -5.87
CA LYS A 71 15.83 -1.86 -7.02
C LYS A 71 17.34 -1.86 -7.20
N GLU A 72 18.01 -2.98 -6.92
CA GLU A 72 19.46 -3.05 -7.06
C GLU A 72 19.83 -2.54 -8.45
N ALA A 73 20.59 -1.44 -8.50
CA ALA A 73 21.30 -1.08 -9.70
C ALA A 73 22.22 -2.26 -10.05
N PRO A 74 22.28 -2.70 -11.32
CA PRO A 74 23.12 -3.83 -11.68
C PRO A 74 24.55 -3.57 -11.21
N SER A 75 25.01 -4.49 -10.36
CA SER A 75 26.34 -4.52 -9.74
C SER A 75 27.40 -4.10 -10.75
N SER A 76 28.22 -3.13 -10.35
CA SER A 76 29.41 -2.69 -11.06
C SER A 76 30.25 -3.89 -11.47
N TYR A 77 30.27 -4.20 -12.77
CA TYR A 77 31.16 -5.18 -13.36
C TYR A 77 32.61 -4.69 -13.18
N GLU A 78 33.31 -5.21 -12.18
CA GLU A 78 34.78 -5.17 -12.13
C GLU A 78 35.30 -6.34 -12.99
N GLY A 79 35.66 -6.03 -14.23
CA GLY A 79 36.38 -6.97 -15.10
C GLY A 79 37.84 -7.15 -14.63
N PRO A 80 38.47 -8.31 -14.89
CA PRO A 80 39.77 -8.64 -14.32
C PRO A 80 40.92 -7.79 -14.89
N SER A 81 41.94 -7.63 -14.03
CA SER A 81 43.12 -6.75 -14.15
C SER A 81 43.96 -6.88 -15.43
#